data_AF-A0A370LT00-F1
#
_entry.id   AF-A0A370LT00-F1
#
_cell.length_a   1.000
_cell.length_b   1.000
_cell.length_c   1.000
_cell.angle_alpha   90.00
_cell.angle_beta   90.00
_cell.angle_gamma   90.00
#
_symmetry.space_group_name_H-M   'P 1'
#
loop_
_entity.id
_entity.type
_entity.pdbx_description
1 polymer ?
#
loop_
_entity_poly.entity_id
_entity_poly.type
_entity_poly.pdbx_seq_one_letter_code
_entity_poly.pdbx_strand_id
1 'polypeptide(L)'
;MKVKKVNWLDEKQSLNQAISSGVEFAFLSPDDKQVSPFAFCKDYLQDAVQGYVNKKTRSIYGFTYNPTKHPEVSLTKTKLLVTNSSDVQFKTKVPHCLNFLHQIEDDLKLRKTKVYRCEMPPKQYARCGVWLFEASSRWIKSPPMISMYSLLIRVGFGYDTDQPYQDYIKDVVAGNKPCYQSVDKSRLASAEKGIFRILSSGDKKIFGSKIENNYPSDVDTGTMHNSYGIVGFAMESPKLKMPSWYED
;
A
#
# COMPACT_ATOMS: atom_id res chain seq x y z
N MET A 1 -0.85 -23.50 -1.37
CA MET A 1 -1.26 -22.08 -1.29
C MET A 1 -2.76 -22.01 -1.50
N LYS A 2 -3.50 -21.33 -0.62
CA LYS A 2 -4.96 -21.25 -0.71
C LYS A 2 -5.39 -20.34 -1.86
N VAL A 3 -6.55 -20.65 -2.42
CA VAL A 3 -7.15 -19.93 -3.53
C VAL A 3 -8.34 -19.10 -3.03
N LYS A 4 -8.61 -17.96 -3.66
CA LYS A 4 -9.65 -17.00 -3.26
C LYS A 4 -10.46 -16.55 -4.47
N LYS A 5 -11.77 -16.69 -4.40
CA LYS A 5 -12.70 -16.10 -5.38
C LYS A 5 -12.81 -14.60 -5.14
N VAL A 6 -12.77 -13.82 -6.22
CA VAL A 6 -12.88 -12.35 -6.21
C VAL A 6 -13.97 -11.93 -7.18
N ASN A 7 -14.80 -10.97 -6.78
CA ASN A 7 -15.72 -10.29 -7.68
C ASN A 7 -14.98 -9.09 -8.27
N TRP A 8 -14.53 -9.23 -9.51
CA TRP A 8 -13.71 -8.22 -10.20
C TRP A 8 -14.54 -6.98 -10.55
N LEU A 9 -13.88 -5.83 -10.52
CA LEU A 9 -14.51 -4.56 -10.86
C LEU A 9 -14.57 -4.43 -12.39
N ASP A 10 -15.76 -4.22 -12.94
CA ASP A 10 -15.96 -4.01 -14.39
C ASP A 10 -15.70 -2.57 -14.83
N GLU A 11 -15.73 -1.61 -13.88
CA GLU A 11 -15.51 -0.20 -14.15
C GLU A 11 -14.08 0.07 -14.64
N LYS A 12 -13.97 0.82 -15.74
CA LYS A 12 -12.71 1.30 -16.28
C LYS A 12 -12.52 2.77 -15.95
N GLN A 13 -11.35 3.10 -15.42
CA GLN A 13 -10.93 4.48 -15.18
C GLN A 13 -9.62 4.74 -15.94
N SER A 14 -9.53 5.90 -16.60
CA SER A 14 -8.32 6.34 -17.28
C SER A 14 -7.39 7.05 -16.29
N LEU A 15 -6.51 6.28 -15.65
CA LEU A 15 -5.61 6.79 -14.60
C LEU A 15 -4.41 7.53 -15.22
N ASN A 16 -4.21 8.79 -14.84
CA ASN A 16 -3.01 9.57 -15.15
C ASN A 16 -1.95 9.33 -14.06
N GLN A 17 -1.00 8.45 -14.33
CA GLN A 17 0.00 8.00 -13.34
C GLN A 17 1.40 8.34 -13.82
N ALA A 18 2.26 8.81 -12.91
CA ALA A 18 3.67 9.06 -13.23
C ALA A 18 4.47 7.80 -13.58
N ILE A 19 3.89 6.61 -13.34
CA ILE A 19 4.50 5.30 -13.62
C ILE A 19 3.52 4.51 -14.46
N SER A 20 4.04 3.83 -15.49
CA SER A 20 3.28 3.03 -16.44
C SER A 20 3.56 1.52 -16.36
N SER A 21 4.43 1.07 -15.46
CA SER A 21 4.78 -0.35 -15.29
C SER A 21 5.16 -0.71 -13.85
N GLY A 22 5.15 -2.02 -13.54
CA GLY A 22 5.56 -2.57 -12.24
C GLY A 22 4.39 -3.13 -11.43
N VAL A 23 4.46 -3.01 -10.10
CA VAL A 23 3.45 -3.57 -9.19
C VAL A 23 2.20 -2.69 -9.19
N GLU A 24 1.07 -3.33 -9.41
CA GLU A 24 -0.26 -2.74 -9.42
C GLU A 24 -1.02 -3.15 -8.15
N PHE A 25 -1.79 -2.21 -7.60
CA PHE A 25 -2.58 -2.41 -6.39
C PHE A 25 -4.07 -2.12 -6.62
N ALA A 26 -4.93 -2.85 -5.92
CA ALA A 26 -6.32 -2.50 -5.71
C ALA A 26 -6.78 -2.99 -4.33
N PHE A 27 -7.72 -2.30 -3.69
CA PHE A 27 -8.34 -2.84 -2.46
C PHE A 27 -9.35 -3.95 -2.78
N LEU A 28 -9.54 -4.83 -1.80
CA LEU A 28 -10.61 -5.80 -1.76
C LEU A 28 -11.51 -5.53 -0.54
N SER A 29 -12.82 -5.55 -0.74
CA SER A 29 -13.80 -5.32 0.33
C SER A 29 -13.89 -6.52 1.29
N PRO A 30 -14.61 -6.39 2.42
CA PRO A 30 -14.89 -7.51 3.32
C PRO A 30 -15.56 -8.70 2.62
N ASP A 31 -16.45 -8.44 1.66
CA ASP A 31 -17.17 -9.43 0.84
C ASP A 31 -16.45 -9.81 -0.48
N ASP A 32 -15.14 -9.58 -0.54
CA ASP A 32 -14.26 -10.00 -1.63
C ASP A 32 -14.63 -9.42 -3.01
N LYS A 33 -15.12 -8.17 -3.04
CA LYS A 33 -15.30 -7.35 -4.24
C LYS A 33 -14.13 -6.41 -4.41
N GLN A 34 -13.63 -6.27 -5.64
CA GLN A 34 -12.59 -5.31 -5.96
C GLN A 34 -13.14 -3.88 -5.81
N VAL A 35 -12.47 -3.07 -4.98
CA VAL A 35 -12.93 -1.74 -4.56
C VAL A 35 -12.60 -0.67 -5.60
N SER A 36 -11.47 -0.82 -6.29
CA SER A 36 -10.94 0.16 -7.23
C SER A 36 -10.22 -0.51 -8.39
N PRO A 37 -10.00 0.18 -9.53
CA PRO A 37 -9.13 -0.31 -10.58
C PRO A 37 -7.72 -0.58 -10.06
N PHE A 38 -6.98 -1.45 -10.77
CA PHE A 38 -5.56 -1.65 -10.52
C PHE A 38 -4.76 -0.39 -10.88
N ALA A 39 -3.85 0.00 -10.00
CA ALA A 39 -3.06 1.21 -10.16
C ALA A 39 -1.58 1.01 -9.80
N PHE A 40 -0.68 1.64 -10.55
CA PHE A 40 0.73 1.81 -10.23
C PHE A 40 0.98 2.96 -9.25
N CYS A 41 0.04 3.88 -9.06
CA CYS A 41 0.14 4.90 -8.02
C CYS A 41 -0.41 4.32 -6.71
N LYS A 42 0.49 4.06 -5.76
CA LYS A 42 0.10 3.55 -4.44
C LYS A 42 -0.74 4.56 -3.63
N ASP A 43 -0.66 5.84 -3.96
CA ASP A 43 -1.33 6.90 -3.20
C ASP A 43 -2.84 6.96 -3.51
N TYR A 44 -3.33 6.33 -4.58
CA TYR A 44 -4.78 6.11 -4.75
C TYR A 44 -5.39 5.22 -3.66
N LEU A 45 -4.58 4.40 -2.97
CA LEU A 45 -5.06 3.60 -1.84
C LEU A 45 -5.52 4.50 -0.69
N GLN A 46 -4.72 5.48 -0.29
CA GLN A 46 -5.12 6.40 0.79
C GLN A 46 -6.30 7.29 0.38
N ASP A 47 -6.45 7.63 -0.91
CA ASP A 47 -7.61 8.38 -1.40
C ASP A 47 -8.91 7.58 -1.27
N ALA A 48 -8.86 6.27 -1.61
CA ALA A 48 -10.00 5.36 -1.42
C ALA A 48 -10.38 5.24 0.06
N VAL A 49 -9.39 5.08 0.95
CA VAL A 49 -9.63 5.04 2.41
C VAL A 49 -10.24 6.36 2.88
N GLN A 50 -9.68 7.50 2.47
CA GLN A 50 -10.20 8.82 2.84
C GLN A 50 -11.65 9.01 2.38
N GLY A 51 -11.98 8.59 1.15
CA GLY A 51 -13.34 8.68 0.63
C GLY A 51 -14.31 7.77 1.38
N TYR A 52 -13.88 6.57 1.75
CA TYR A 52 -14.70 5.62 2.52
C TYR A 52 -14.96 6.09 3.96
N VAL A 53 -13.91 6.53 4.66
CA VAL A 53 -13.99 7.02 6.05
C VAL A 53 -14.86 8.26 6.14
N ASN A 54 -14.67 9.22 5.22
CA ASN A 54 -15.40 10.48 5.24
C ASN A 54 -16.75 10.46 4.52
N LYS A 55 -17.12 9.33 3.90
CA LYS A 55 -18.32 9.19 3.06
C LYS A 55 -18.41 10.27 1.97
N LYS A 56 -17.26 10.63 1.39
CA LYS A 56 -17.12 11.63 0.32
C LYS A 56 -16.52 11.00 -0.93
N THR A 57 -17.02 11.36 -2.10
CA THR A 57 -16.36 11.01 -3.37
C THR A 57 -15.00 11.69 -3.43
N ARG A 58 -13.97 10.92 -3.78
CA ARG A 58 -12.60 11.42 -3.99
C ARG A 58 -12.19 11.14 -5.42
N SER A 59 -11.74 12.18 -6.12
CA SER A 59 -11.29 12.09 -7.50
C SER A 59 -10.01 12.88 -7.69
N ILE A 60 -9.03 12.26 -8.34
CA ILE A 60 -7.74 12.88 -8.66
C ILE A 60 -7.05 12.11 -9.78
N TYR A 61 -6.49 12.82 -10.77
CA TYR A 61 -5.73 12.22 -11.87
C TYR A 61 -6.44 11.04 -12.57
N GLY A 62 -7.76 11.18 -12.78
CA GLY A 62 -8.60 10.16 -13.41
C GLY A 62 -9.01 8.99 -12.49
N PHE A 63 -8.39 8.85 -11.32
CA PHE A 63 -8.89 7.99 -10.26
C PHE A 63 -10.16 8.57 -9.65
N THR A 64 -11.16 7.72 -9.38
CA THR A 64 -12.36 8.08 -8.61
C THR A 64 -12.73 6.97 -7.65
N TYR A 65 -12.98 7.33 -6.40
CA TYR A 65 -13.65 6.49 -5.41
C TYR A 65 -14.93 7.16 -4.92
N ASN A 66 -16.08 6.52 -5.15
CA ASN A 66 -17.37 6.96 -4.65
C ASN A 66 -17.93 5.94 -3.65
N PRO A 67 -18.04 6.27 -2.35
CA PRO A 67 -18.45 5.32 -1.31
C PRO A 67 -19.92 4.86 -1.42
N THR A 68 -20.74 5.49 -2.27
CA THR A 68 -22.12 5.04 -2.53
C THR A 68 -22.25 4.12 -3.74
N LYS A 69 -21.23 4.07 -4.60
CA LYS A 69 -21.22 3.26 -5.83
C LYS A 69 -20.22 2.11 -5.78
N HIS A 70 -19.05 2.34 -5.19
CA HIS A 70 -17.98 1.36 -5.12
C HIS A 70 -18.08 0.52 -3.84
N PRO A 71 -17.54 -0.71 -3.85
CA PRO A 71 -17.46 -1.52 -2.64
C PRO A 71 -16.75 -0.80 -1.50
N GLU A 72 -17.05 -1.20 -0.28
CA GLU A 72 -16.43 -0.63 0.92
C GLU A 72 -14.96 -1.03 1.05
N VAL A 73 -14.14 -0.15 1.61
CA VAL A 73 -12.78 -0.49 2.02
C VAL A 73 -12.86 -1.26 3.34
N SER A 74 -12.26 -2.46 3.38
CA SER A 74 -12.19 -3.26 4.61
C SER A 74 -11.35 -2.55 5.69
N LEU A 75 -11.96 -2.08 6.78
CA LEU A 75 -11.25 -1.46 7.91
C LEU A 75 -10.78 -2.45 8.99
N THR A 76 -11.30 -3.67 8.99
CA THR A 76 -10.97 -4.71 9.99
C THR A 76 -9.73 -5.52 9.61
N LYS A 77 -9.38 -5.55 8.33
CA LYS A 77 -8.16 -6.11 7.77
C LYS A 77 -7.74 -5.33 6.54
N THR A 78 -6.44 -5.21 6.32
CA THR A 78 -5.92 -4.68 5.05
C THR A 78 -5.96 -5.79 4.02
N LYS A 79 -6.82 -5.66 3.00
CA LYS A 79 -6.91 -6.62 1.90
C LYS A 79 -6.50 -5.94 0.59
N LEU A 80 -5.28 -6.21 0.13
CA LEU A 80 -4.75 -5.65 -1.12
C LEU A 80 -4.62 -6.74 -2.18
N LEU A 81 -5.20 -6.51 -3.34
CA LEU A 81 -4.87 -7.23 -4.56
C LEU A 81 -3.57 -6.67 -5.12
N VAL A 82 -2.66 -7.56 -5.48
CA VAL A 82 -1.32 -7.24 -5.94
C VAL A 82 -1.00 -8.06 -7.19
N THR A 83 -0.50 -7.41 -8.24
CA THR A 83 -0.08 -8.04 -9.49
C THR A 83 1.03 -7.24 -10.17
N ASN A 84 1.64 -7.81 -11.20
CA ASN A 84 2.46 -7.09 -12.18
C ASN A 84 2.21 -7.72 -13.55
N SER A 85 1.47 -7.02 -14.41
CA SER A 85 1.12 -7.49 -15.76
C SER A 85 2.34 -7.80 -16.65
N SER A 86 3.49 -7.19 -16.36
CA SER A 86 4.72 -7.34 -17.16
C SER A 86 5.64 -8.48 -16.69
N ASP A 87 5.40 -9.05 -15.51
CA ASP A 87 6.26 -10.08 -14.93
C ASP A 87 5.59 -11.45 -14.93
N VAL A 88 5.93 -12.30 -15.90
CA VAL A 88 5.40 -13.67 -15.98
C VAL A 88 5.90 -14.57 -14.84
N GLN A 89 6.99 -14.20 -14.19
CA GLN A 89 7.55 -14.90 -13.03
C GLN A 89 7.07 -14.29 -11.71
N PHE A 90 6.09 -13.39 -11.73
CA PHE A 90 5.60 -12.70 -10.52
C PHE A 90 5.30 -13.65 -9.35
N LYS A 91 4.67 -14.79 -9.67
CA LYS A 91 4.36 -15.86 -8.70
C LYS A 91 5.58 -16.35 -7.92
N THR A 92 6.74 -16.50 -8.55
CA THR A 92 7.93 -17.08 -7.88
C THR A 92 8.52 -16.12 -6.85
N LYS A 93 8.24 -14.82 -6.98
CA LYS A 93 8.74 -13.76 -6.08
C LYS A 93 7.86 -13.54 -4.86
N VAL A 94 6.61 -14.01 -4.88
CA VAL A 94 5.64 -13.85 -3.78
C VAL A 94 6.16 -14.39 -2.43
N PRO A 95 6.76 -15.60 -2.34
CA PRO A 95 7.29 -16.10 -1.08
C PRO A 95 8.40 -15.23 -0.49
N HIS A 96 9.29 -14.68 -1.33
CA HIS A 96 10.38 -13.83 -0.87
C HIS A 96 9.88 -12.47 -0.38
N CYS A 97 8.93 -11.86 -1.10
CA CYS A 97 8.24 -10.65 -0.64
C CYS A 97 7.55 -10.88 0.71
N LEU A 98 6.94 -12.05 0.89
CA LEU A 98 6.29 -12.40 2.16
C LEU A 98 7.31 -12.55 3.30
N ASN A 99 8.46 -13.18 3.06
CA ASN A 99 9.55 -13.28 4.04
C ASN A 99 10.02 -11.87 4.47
N PHE A 100 10.30 -10.99 3.51
CA PHE A 100 10.68 -9.60 3.77
C PHE A 100 9.65 -8.86 4.63
N LEU A 101 8.37 -8.92 4.27
CA LEU A 101 7.30 -8.27 5.03
C LEU A 101 7.16 -8.85 6.44
N HIS A 102 7.34 -10.16 6.60
CA HIS A 102 7.24 -10.80 7.90
C HIS A 102 8.29 -10.25 8.86
N GLN A 103 9.54 -10.05 8.46
CA GLN A 103 10.54 -9.49 9.38
C GLN A 103 10.13 -8.11 9.92
N ILE A 104 9.59 -7.25 9.05
CA ILE A 104 9.08 -5.92 9.42
C ILE A 104 7.84 -6.01 10.34
N GLU A 105 6.97 -6.97 10.07
CA GLU A 105 5.78 -7.22 10.88
C GLU A 105 6.11 -7.76 12.27
N ASP A 106 7.22 -8.49 12.45
CA ASP A 106 7.70 -8.86 13.80
C ASP A 106 8.12 -7.62 14.60
N ASP A 107 8.93 -6.75 14.00
CA ASP A 107 9.39 -5.52 14.67
C ASP A 107 8.23 -4.62 15.09
N LEU A 108 7.21 -4.49 14.23
CA LEU A 108 6.00 -3.71 14.53
C LEU A 108 4.98 -4.46 15.40
N LYS A 109 5.23 -5.73 15.74
CA LYS A 109 4.30 -6.62 16.46
C LYS A 109 2.93 -6.65 15.77
N LEU A 110 2.94 -6.82 14.45
CA LEU A 110 1.76 -6.92 13.60
C LEU A 110 1.36 -8.37 13.37
N ARG A 111 0.08 -8.58 13.10
CA ARG A 111 -0.37 -9.85 12.53
C ARG A 111 0.29 -10.04 11.17
N LYS A 112 0.94 -11.19 10.99
CA LYS A 112 1.56 -11.59 9.74
C LYS A 112 0.63 -11.52 8.54
N THR A 113 1.12 -10.95 7.45
CA THR A 113 0.46 -10.98 6.15
C THR A 113 0.29 -12.42 5.69
N LYS A 114 -0.88 -12.70 5.10
CA LYS A 114 -1.18 -13.97 4.43
C LYS A 114 -1.44 -13.70 2.96
N VAL A 115 -0.97 -14.60 2.09
CA VAL A 115 -1.13 -14.47 0.64
C VAL A 115 -2.00 -15.59 0.07
N TYR A 116 -2.93 -15.21 -0.80
CA TYR A 116 -3.85 -16.11 -1.49
C TYR A 116 -3.80 -15.86 -2.99
N ARG A 117 -3.87 -16.92 -3.79
CA ARG A 117 -4.03 -16.79 -5.25
C ARG A 117 -5.48 -16.42 -5.56
N CYS A 118 -5.72 -15.41 -6.39
CA CYS A 118 -7.07 -15.08 -6.84
C CYS A 118 -7.47 -15.95 -8.04
N GLU A 119 -8.73 -16.40 -8.05
CA GLU A 119 -9.32 -17.15 -9.17
C GLU A 119 -9.73 -16.22 -10.30
N MET A 120 -9.62 -16.73 -11.54
CA MET A 120 -10.14 -16.06 -12.74
C MET A 120 -9.75 -14.58 -12.82
N PRO A 121 -8.45 -14.22 -12.70
CA PRO A 121 -8.05 -12.82 -12.77
C PRO A 121 -8.44 -12.20 -14.12
N PRO A 122 -8.62 -10.87 -14.21
CA PRO A 122 -8.85 -10.20 -15.48
C PRO A 122 -7.85 -10.64 -16.55
N LYS A 123 -8.29 -10.74 -17.82
CA LYS A 123 -7.52 -11.36 -18.91
C LYS A 123 -6.08 -10.85 -19.02
N GLN A 124 -5.87 -9.55 -18.80
CA GLN A 124 -4.55 -8.92 -18.83
C GLN A 124 -3.56 -9.44 -17.77
N TYR A 125 -4.05 -10.03 -16.69
CA TYR A 125 -3.26 -10.62 -15.61
C TYR A 125 -3.25 -12.15 -15.64
N ALA A 126 -3.82 -12.80 -16.65
CA ALA A 126 -3.91 -14.26 -16.71
C ALA A 126 -2.53 -14.95 -16.66
N ARG A 127 -1.48 -14.29 -17.19
CA ARG A 127 -0.12 -14.83 -17.25
C ARG A 127 0.65 -14.72 -15.93
N CYS A 128 0.51 -13.61 -15.22
CA CYS A 128 1.23 -13.34 -13.96
C CYS A 128 0.43 -13.73 -12.71
N GLY A 129 -0.91 -13.77 -12.83
CA GLY A 129 -1.84 -13.98 -11.74
C GLY A 129 -2.08 -12.71 -10.90
N VAL A 130 -3.08 -12.79 -10.02
CA VAL A 130 -3.36 -11.77 -9.00
C VAL A 130 -3.30 -12.42 -7.63
N TRP A 131 -2.68 -11.73 -6.68
CA TRP A 131 -2.43 -12.21 -5.34
C TRP A 131 -3.12 -11.31 -4.31
N LEU A 132 -3.92 -11.89 -3.43
CA LEU A 132 -4.50 -11.17 -2.29
C LEU A 132 -3.54 -11.23 -1.12
N PHE A 133 -3.07 -10.06 -0.68
CA PHE A 133 -2.34 -9.84 0.54
C PHE A 133 -3.35 -9.43 1.63
N GLU A 134 -3.65 -10.35 2.55
CA GLU A 134 -4.49 -10.10 3.72
C GLU A 134 -3.59 -9.86 4.95
N ALA A 135 -3.59 -8.63 5.45
CA ALA A 135 -2.69 -8.15 6.50
C ALA A 135 -3.44 -7.49 7.65
N SER A 136 -2.69 -7.09 8.69
CA SER A 136 -3.20 -6.32 9.84
C SER A 136 -3.94 -5.05 9.39
N SER A 137 -5.05 -4.70 10.05
CA SER A 137 -5.75 -3.43 9.84
C SER A 137 -4.90 -2.21 10.23
N ARG A 138 -3.85 -2.39 11.02
CA ARG A 138 -2.90 -1.31 11.34
C ARG A 138 -2.22 -0.73 10.10
N TRP A 139 -2.09 -1.50 9.00
CA TRP A 139 -1.53 -1.00 7.75
C TRP A 139 -2.39 0.05 7.04
N ILE A 140 -3.71 0.12 7.26
CA ILE A 140 -4.59 1.13 6.64
C ILE A 140 -5.04 2.23 7.60
N LYS A 141 -4.48 2.22 8.81
CA LYS A 141 -4.91 3.09 9.91
C LYS A 141 -4.59 4.56 9.68
N SER A 142 -3.59 4.84 8.87
CA SER A 142 -3.21 6.19 8.45
C SER A 142 -2.63 6.16 7.03
N PRO A 143 -2.67 7.28 6.30
CA PRO A 143 -2.06 7.38 4.98
C PRO A 143 -0.57 6.98 4.94
N PRO A 144 0.28 7.38 5.93
CA PRO A 144 1.67 6.92 5.97
C PRO A 144 1.80 5.40 6.08
N MET A 145 0.94 4.73 6.85
CA MET A 145 0.99 3.26 7.03
C MET A 145 0.68 2.51 5.73
N ILE A 146 -0.36 2.91 4.99
CA ILE A 146 -0.71 2.20 3.74
C ILE A 146 0.27 2.52 2.61
N SER A 147 0.79 3.75 2.61
CA SER A 147 1.85 4.18 1.69
C SER A 147 3.17 3.46 1.98
N MET A 148 3.51 3.23 3.25
CA MET A 148 4.65 2.40 3.68
C MET A 148 4.44 0.94 3.27
N TYR A 149 3.29 0.34 3.58
CA TYR A 149 3.03 -1.07 3.29
C TYR A 149 3.14 -1.38 1.80
N SER A 150 2.52 -0.54 0.95
CA SER A 150 2.59 -0.69 -0.51
C SER A 150 3.99 -0.45 -1.08
N LEU A 151 4.78 0.48 -0.53
CA LEU A 151 6.20 0.64 -0.89
C LEU A 151 7.01 -0.61 -0.49
N LEU A 152 6.82 -1.13 0.72
CA LEU A 152 7.51 -2.33 1.19
C LEU A 152 7.15 -3.57 0.38
N ILE A 153 5.90 -3.72 -0.08
CA ILE A 153 5.52 -4.81 -1.00
C ILE A 153 6.35 -4.75 -2.29
N ARG A 154 6.51 -3.56 -2.89
CA ARG A 154 7.29 -3.39 -4.13
C ARG A 154 8.75 -3.75 -3.94
N VAL A 155 9.33 -3.25 -2.86
CA VAL A 155 10.71 -3.51 -2.47
C VAL A 155 10.91 -5.01 -2.19
N GLY A 156 9.97 -5.63 -1.48
CA GLY A 156 9.98 -7.06 -1.18
C GLY A 156 9.92 -7.96 -2.40
N PHE A 157 9.39 -7.52 -3.55
CA PHE A 157 9.45 -8.30 -4.79
C PHE A 157 10.86 -8.36 -5.42
N GLY A 158 11.78 -7.48 -5.00
CA GLY A 158 13.20 -7.57 -5.34
C GLY A 158 14.04 -8.33 -4.31
N TYR A 159 13.44 -8.71 -3.18
CA TYR A 159 14.12 -9.40 -2.09
C TYR A 159 14.36 -10.86 -2.48
N ASP A 160 15.60 -11.32 -2.42
CA ASP A 160 16.03 -12.64 -2.90
C ASP A 160 17.02 -13.34 -1.95
N THR A 161 17.23 -12.80 -0.76
CA THR A 161 18.19 -13.31 0.22
C THR A 161 17.52 -13.64 1.55
N ASP A 162 18.27 -14.26 2.46
CA ASP A 162 17.85 -14.45 3.86
C ASP A 162 18.44 -13.37 4.79
N GLN A 163 18.87 -12.24 4.24
CA GLN A 163 19.49 -11.17 5.02
C GLN A 163 18.46 -10.35 5.82
N PRO A 164 18.84 -9.75 6.96
CA PRO A 164 17.94 -8.84 7.68
C PRO A 164 17.37 -7.74 6.75
N TYR A 165 16.06 -7.48 6.86
CA TYR A 165 15.39 -6.53 5.97
C TYR A 165 15.99 -5.13 6.03
N GLN A 166 16.53 -4.72 7.18
CA GLN A 166 17.18 -3.43 7.36
C GLN A 166 18.42 -3.30 6.45
N ASP A 167 19.22 -4.36 6.37
CA ASP A 167 20.42 -4.38 5.54
C ASP A 167 20.05 -4.41 4.05
N TYR A 168 18.98 -5.13 3.70
CA TYR A 168 18.42 -5.07 2.34
C TYR A 168 17.92 -3.68 1.96
N ILE A 169 17.18 -2.99 2.83
CA ILE A 169 16.73 -1.61 2.57
C ILE A 169 17.94 -0.69 2.37
N LYS A 170 18.97 -0.79 3.23
CA LYS A 170 20.21 -0.01 3.09
C LYS A 170 20.91 -0.29 1.75
N ASP A 171 21.03 -1.55 1.35
CA ASP A 171 21.64 -1.93 0.08
C ASP A 171 20.86 -1.39 -1.13
N VAL A 172 19.53 -1.42 -1.06
CA VAL A 172 18.68 -0.84 -2.11
C VAL A 172 18.86 0.69 -2.18
N VAL A 173 18.87 1.37 -1.03
CA VAL A 173 19.10 2.83 -0.95
C VAL A 173 20.49 3.21 -1.44
N ALA A 174 21.52 2.43 -1.11
CA ALA A 174 22.88 2.60 -1.62
C ALA A 174 22.98 2.31 -3.13
N GLY A 175 22.12 1.44 -3.65
CA GLY A 175 22.16 0.96 -5.03
C GLY A 175 23.02 -0.30 -5.24
N ASN A 176 23.37 -0.98 -4.15
CA ASN A 176 24.06 -2.28 -4.16
C ASN A 176 23.11 -3.41 -4.60
N LYS A 177 21.79 -3.21 -4.43
CA LYS A 177 20.73 -4.13 -4.86
C LYS A 177 19.77 -3.43 -5.81
N PRO A 178 19.34 -4.09 -6.90
CA PRO A 178 18.37 -3.52 -7.83
C PRO A 178 16.99 -3.40 -7.19
N CYS A 179 16.26 -2.34 -7.53
CA CYS A 179 14.84 -2.22 -7.17
C CYS A 179 13.98 -3.00 -8.17
N TYR A 180 12.88 -3.58 -7.68
CA TYR A 180 11.85 -4.16 -8.55
C TYR A 180 11.18 -3.09 -9.44
N GLN A 181 11.01 -1.86 -8.92
CA GLN A 181 10.66 -0.67 -9.72
C GLN A 181 11.70 0.42 -9.49
N SER A 182 12.22 1.01 -10.57
CA SER A 182 13.37 1.94 -10.53
C SER A 182 13.17 3.14 -9.60
N VAL A 183 11.95 3.65 -9.49
CA VAL A 183 11.60 4.79 -8.64
C VAL A 183 11.65 4.48 -7.14
N ASP A 184 11.66 3.21 -6.74
CA ASP A 184 11.53 2.85 -5.33
C ASP A 184 12.82 3.09 -4.54
N LYS A 185 13.99 3.16 -5.20
CA LYS A 185 15.26 3.57 -4.56
C LYS A 185 15.13 4.96 -3.92
N SER A 186 14.73 5.95 -4.72
CA SER A 186 14.62 7.33 -4.25
C SER A 186 13.47 7.51 -3.25
N ARG A 187 12.37 6.77 -3.44
CA ARG A 187 11.23 6.76 -2.51
C ARG A 187 11.58 6.16 -1.16
N LEU A 188 12.31 5.04 -1.14
CA LEU A 188 12.83 4.45 0.10
C LEU A 188 13.76 5.42 0.82
N ALA A 189 14.73 5.99 0.11
CA ALA A 189 15.66 6.97 0.69
C ALA A 189 14.90 8.15 1.32
N SER A 190 13.89 8.68 0.63
CA SER A 190 13.07 9.79 1.14
C SER A 190 12.14 9.39 2.28
N ALA A 191 11.72 8.13 2.34
CA ALA A 191 10.82 7.59 3.37
C ALA A 191 11.56 7.09 4.62
N GLU A 192 12.88 6.92 4.56
CA GLU A 192 13.69 6.20 5.55
C GLU A 192 13.48 6.72 6.98
N LYS A 193 13.58 8.04 7.20
CA LYS A 193 13.34 8.68 8.51
C LYS A 193 11.93 8.35 9.05
N GLY A 194 10.92 8.38 8.19
CA GLY A 194 9.53 8.08 8.56
C GLY A 194 9.33 6.61 8.90
N ILE A 195 9.89 5.71 8.11
CA ILE A 195 9.86 4.25 8.34
C ILE A 195 10.49 3.93 9.70
N PHE A 196 11.72 4.40 9.95
CA PHE A 196 12.41 4.13 11.21
C PHE A 196 11.71 4.73 12.42
N ARG A 197 11.09 5.90 12.29
CA ARG A 197 10.26 6.47 13.37
C ARG A 197 9.07 5.56 13.70
N ILE A 198 8.37 5.03 12.69
CA ILE A 198 7.24 4.11 12.90
C ILE A 198 7.72 2.81 13.52
N LEU A 199 8.85 2.26 13.07
CA LEU A 199 9.45 1.05 13.63
C LEU A 199 9.84 1.23 15.11
N SER A 200 10.48 2.34 15.46
CA SER A 200 10.98 2.57 16.83
C SER A 200 9.89 2.98 17.82
N SER A 201 8.95 3.83 17.39
CA SER A 201 7.92 4.40 18.28
C SER A 201 6.61 3.62 18.26
N GLY A 202 6.35 2.87 17.19
CA GLY A 202 5.11 2.14 16.95
C GLY A 202 3.98 3.01 16.39
N ASP A 203 3.26 2.49 15.38
CA ASP A 203 2.15 3.20 14.72
C ASP A 203 1.02 3.62 15.66
N LYS A 204 0.78 2.89 16.76
CA LYS A 204 -0.27 3.23 17.72
C LYS A 204 0.07 4.48 18.52
N LYS A 205 1.35 4.68 18.86
CA LYS A 205 1.81 5.88 19.55
C LYS A 205 1.69 7.10 18.63
N ILE A 206 2.12 6.97 17.39
CA ILE A 206 2.15 8.07 16.40
C ILE A 206 0.73 8.42 15.90
N PHE A 207 -0.06 7.42 15.50
CA PHE A 207 -1.32 7.63 14.77
C PHE A 207 -2.57 7.37 15.63
N GLY A 208 -2.43 7.26 16.95
CA GLY A 208 -3.55 6.99 17.87
C GLY A 208 -4.25 5.66 17.59
N SER A 209 -5.58 5.56 17.80
CA SER A 209 -6.37 4.36 17.49
C SER A 209 -7.55 4.60 16.55
N LYS A 210 -8.08 5.83 16.51
CA LYS A 210 -9.24 6.21 15.69
C LYS A 210 -8.77 6.57 14.28
N ILE A 211 -9.26 5.85 13.28
CA ILE A 211 -8.85 6.05 11.88
C ILE A 211 -9.33 7.40 11.35
N GLU A 212 -10.48 7.88 11.81
CA GLU A 212 -11.07 9.16 11.44
C GLU A 212 -10.13 10.33 11.75
N ASN A 213 -9.37 10.22 12.84
CA ASN A 213 -8.37 11.21 13.23
C ASN A 213 -7.15 11.25 12.29
N ASN A 214 -6.95 10.21 11.46
CA ASN A 214 -5.82 10.11 10.53
C ASN A 214 -6.21 10.44 9.08
N TYR A 215 -7.51 10.53 8.78
CA TYR A 215 -8.07 10.83 7.47
C TYR A 215 -8.96 12.07 7.54
N PRO A 216 -8.39 13.25 7.82
CA PRO A 216 -9.15 14.49 8.04
C PRO A 216 -10.09 14.81 6.87
N SER A 217 -11.31 15.23 7.21
CA SER A 217 -12.38 15.46 6.24
C SER A 217 -12.28 16.82 5.52
N ASP A 218 -11.52 17.76 6.09
CA ASP A 218 -11.23 19.11 5.59
C ASP A 218 -10.03 19.15 4.63
N VAL A 219 -9.24 18.07 4.56
CA VAL A 219 -8.12 17.96 3.61
C VAL A 219 -8.66 17.56 2.24
N ASP A 220 -8.30 18.35 1.23
CA ASP A 220 -8.65 18.08 -0.16
C ASP A 220 -7.89 16.85 -0.69
N THR A 221 -8.41 16.25 -1.76
CA THR A 221 -7.85 15.02 -2.33
C THR A 221 -6.43 15.22 -2.87
N GLY A 222 -6.10 16.41 -3.39
CA GLY A 222 -4.76 16.72 -3.89
C GLY A 222 -3.72 16.75 -2.79
N THR A 223 -4.03 17.45 -1.69
CA THR A 223 -3.15 17.48 -0.51
C THR A 223 -3.01 16.09 0.12
N MET A 224 -4.11 15.34 0.25
CA MET A 224 -4.06 13.94 0.72
C MET A 224 -3.09 13.12 -0.17
N HIS A 225 -3.39 13.03 -1.46
CA HIS A 225 -2.62 12.24 -2.43
C HIS A 225 -1.12 12.57 -2.44
N ASN A 226 -0.77 13.85 -2.48
CA ASN A 226 0.61 14.28 -2.72
C ASN A 226 1.44 14.42 -1.43
N SER A 227 0.82 14.61 -0.26
CA SER A 227 1.55 15.03 0.94
C SER A 227 1.37 14.14 2.17
N TYR A 228 0.41 13.22 2.19
CA TYR A 228 0.12 12.42 3.38
C TYR A 228 0.76 11.01 3.37
N GLY A 229 1.35 10.59 2.24
CA GLY A 229 2.05 9.30 2.15
C GLY A 229 3.31 9.23 3.01
N ILE A 230 4.00 8.08 3.02
CA ILE A 230 5.15 7.83 3.91
C ILE A 230 6.32 8.82 3.71
N VAL A 231 6.54 9.25 2.47
CA VAL A 231 7.54 10.29 2.14
C VAL A 231 7.13 11.63 2.73
N GLY A 232 5.87 12.04 2.55
CA GLY A 232 5.35 13.28 3.13
C GLY A 232 5.40 13.26 4.66
N PHE A 233 5.11 12.11 5.28
CA PHE A 233 5.28 11.94 6.73
C PHE A 233 6.73 12.14 7.16
N ALA A 234 7.69 11.50 6.48
CA ALA A 234 9.13 11.64 6.76
C ALA A 234 9.64 13.08 6.61
N MET A 235 9.07 13.82 5.65
CA MET A 235 9.36 15.24 5.39
C MET A 235 8.56 16.22 6.25
N GLU A 236 7.71 15.72 7.14
CA GLU A 236 6.84 16.54 8.00
C GLU A 236 5.81 17.39 7.23
N SER A 237 5.50 17.05 5.97
CA SER A 237 4.57 17.84 5.14
C SER A 237 3.17 17.97 5.76
N PRO A 238 2.58 16.92 6.38
CA PRO A 238 1.30 17.03 7.07
C PRO A 238 1.34 17.75 8.43
N LYS A 239 2.51 18.17 8.95
CA LYS A 239 2.67 18.60 10.36
C LYS A 239 1.73 19.71 10.79
N LEU A 240 1.44 20.68 9.91
CA LEU A 240 0.50 21.76 10.22
C LEU A 240 -0.93 21.25 10.47
N LYS A 241 -1.34 20.20 9.75
CA LYS A 241 -2.69 19.63 9.84
C LYS A 241 -2.77 18.42 10.76
N MET A 242 -1.66 17.74 11.00
CA MET A 242 -1.54 16.53 11.82
C MET A 242 -0.42 16.68 12.86
N PRO A 243 -0.43 17.71 13.72
CA PRO A 243 0.67 17.98 14.66
C PRO A 243 0.91 16.80 15.62
N SER A 244 -0.16 16.11 16.03
CA SER A 244 -0.10 14.97 16.94
C SER A 244 0.69 13.78 16.40
N TRP A 245 0.90 13.68 15.08
CA TRP A 245 1.78 12.65 14.50
C TRP A 245 3.27 12.91 14.78
N TYR A 246 3.60 14.11 15.24
CA TYR A 246 4.97 14.57 15.42
C TYR A 246 5.34 14.82 16.88
N GLU A 247 4.40 14.68 17.81
CA GLU A 247 4.63 14.72 19.25
C GLU A 247 5.39 13.47 19.73
N ASP A 248 6.24 13.63 20.75
CA ASP A 248 7.10 12.57 21.30
C ASP A 248 6.49 11.85 22.51
#